data_AF-A0A2S9FIX9-F1
#
_entry.id   AF-A0A2S9FIX9-F1
#
_cell.length_a   1.000
_cell.length_b   1.000
_cell.length_c   1.000
_cell.angle_alpha   90.00
_cell.angle_beta   90.00
_cell.angle_gamma   90.00
#
_symmetry.space_group_name_H-M   'P 1'
#
loop_
_entity.id
_entity.type
_entity.pdbx_description
1 polymer ?
#
loop_
_entity_poly.entity_id
_entity_poly.type
_entity_poly.pdbx_seq_one_letter_code
_entity_poly.pdbx_strand_id
1 'polypeptide(L)'
;TAAGQDVSTYVTGQLAEGKLKLAVTDPDDPANWPRVLSVWRANLLGSSSKGNEYFLRHLLGTDSNLQATPAPESLRPNDVTWTEDIPEGKLDMLMSIDFRMTSTTLLSDVVLPAATWYEKHDLSSTDMHPFVHAFTPAVDPPWESHSDFEAFGAIARAFSALADRHLGVRSDVVLGAMQHDTPGAMAYPAGSEHDWRTTG
;
A
#
# COMPACT_ATOMS: atom_id res chain seq x y z
N THR A 1 -14.98 16.56 17.65
CA THR A 1 -13.64 16.20 18.17
C THR A 1 -13.64 16.32 19.69
N ALA A 2 -12.65 15.77 20.41
CA ALA A 2 -12.53 15.92 21.87
C ALA A 2 -12.44 17.38 22.34
N ALA A 3 -12.20 18.33 21.42
CA ALA A 3 -12.15 19.77 21.67
C ALA A 3 -13.41 20.54 21.22
N GLY A 4 -14.46 19.87 20.73
CA GLY A 4 -15.67 20.53 20.21
C GLY A 4 -15.47 21.30 18.89
N GLN A 5 -14.27 21.25 18.31
CA GLN A 5 -13.91 21.89 17.03
C GLN A 5 -14.21 20.99 15.83
N ASP A 6 -14.33 21.58 14.65
CA ASP A 6 -14.37 20.86 13.37
C ASP A 6 -13.08 20.04 13.16
N VAL A 7 -13.21 18.86 12.54
CA VAL A 7 -12.09 17.91 12.36
C VAL A 7 -10.98 18.54 11.51
N SER A 8 -11.33 19.28 10.46
CA SER A 8 -10.33 19.89 9.57
C SER A 8 -9.49 20.93 10.32
N THR A 9 -10.14 21.80 11.08
CA THR A 9 -9.47 22.83 11.89
C THR A 9 -8.56 22.22 12.95
N TYR A 10 -9.01 21.15 13.60
CA TYR A 10 -8.19 20.44 14.59
C TYR A 10 -6.94 19.82 13.94
N VAL A 11 -7.11 19.11 12.83
CA VAL A 11 -5.99 18.43 12.14
C VAL A 11 -4.98 19.43 11.59
N THR A 12 -5.42 20.50 10.93
CA THR A 12 -4.51 21.53 10.41
C THR A 12 -3.80 22.29 11.52
N GLY A 13 -4.49 22.59 12.62
CA GLY A 13 -3.86 23.20 13.81
C GLY A 13 -2.79 22.30 14.42
N GLN A 14 -3.07 21.00 14.60
CA GLN A 14 -2.10 20.05 15.14
C GLN A 14 -0.88 19.84 14.22
N LEU A 15 -1.07 19.89 12.90
CA LEU A 15 0.00 19.86 11.91
C LEU A 15 0.86 21.13 11.99
N ALA A 16 0.23 22.31 12.04
CA ALA A 16 0.94 23.59 12.15
C ALA A 16 1.73 23.72 13.47
N GLU A 17 1.21 23.18 14.56
CA GLU A 17 1.90 23.12 15.86
C GLU A 17 2.96 22.00 15.95
N GLY A 18 3.08 21.15 14.92
CA GLY A 18 4.03 20.03 14.89
C GLY A 18 3.70 18.86 15.83
N LYS A 19 2.50 18.86 16.44
CA LYS A 19 2.00 17.79 17.32
C LYS A 19 1.52 16.57 16.55
N LEU A 20 1.00 16.79 15.35
CA LEU A 20 0.74 15.76 14.34
C LEU A 20 1.81 15.91 13.26
N LYS A 21 2.36 14.78 12.78
CA LYS A 21 3.39 14.75 11.73
C LYS A 21 2.96 13.81 10.62
N LEU A 22 3.48 14.04 9.42
CA LEU A 22 3.27 13.14 8.29
C LEU A 22 4.13 11.89 8.48
N ALA A 23 3.56 10.70 8.31
CA ALA A 23 4.29 9.43 8.46
C ALA A 23 5.57 9.37 7.59
N VAL A 24 5.57 10.04 6.43
CA VAL A 24 6.72 10.11 5.51
C VAL A 24 7.95 10.83 6.09
N THR A 25 7.78 11.67 7.13
CA THR A 25 8.93 12.34 7.79
C THR A 25 9.63 11.44 8.80
N ASP A 26 9.07 10.27 9.11
CA ASP A 26 9.67 9.27 9.98
C ASP A 26 9.30 7.84 9.53
N PRO A 27 9.78 7.41 8.35
CA PRO A 27 9.41 6.12 7.76
C PRO A 27 9.99 4.90 8.49
N ASP A 28 10.88 5.13 9.46
CA ASP A 28 11.51 4.10 10.26
C ASP A 28 10.84 3.92 11.63
N ASP A 29 9.95 4.83 12.05
CA ASP A 29 9.06 4.60 13.19
C ASP A 29 8.14 3.38 12.91
N PRO A 30 8.15 2.34 13.76
CA PRO A 30 7.28 1.18 13.66
C PRO A 30 5.78 1.49 13.50
N ALA A 31 5.30 2.64 13.99
CA ALA A 31 3.92 3.08 13.84
C ALA A 31 3.57 3.49 12.39
N ASN A 32 4.58 3.82 11.58
CA ASN A 32 4.42 4.28 10.19
C ASN A 32 4.66 3.17 9.15
N TRP A 33 4.97 1.95 9.58
CA TRP A 33 5.24 0.84 8.66
C TRP A 33 3.94 0.27 8.07
N PRO A 34 3.93 -0.11 6.79
CA PRO A 34 2.93 -1.03 6.30
C PRO A 34 3.13 -2.38 7.01
N ARG A 35 2.11 -2.89 7.69
CA ARG A 35 2.19 -4.18 8.41
C ARG A 35 1.67 -5.35 7.61
N VAL A 36 0.69 -5.11 6.75
CA VAL A 36 0.06 -6.15 5.94
C VAL A 36 0.13 -5.74 4.48
N LEU A 37 0.67 -6.62 3.64
CA LEU A 37 0.70 -6.44 2.19
C LEU A 37 0.00 -7.62 1.51
N SER A 38 -0.99 -7.31 0.67
CA SER A 38 -1.67 -8.29 -0.18
C SER A 38 -1.27 -8.07 -1.63
N VAL A 39 -0.74 -9.09 -2.30
CA VAL A 39 -0.29 -9.04 -3.70
C VAL A 39 -1.12 -10.01 -4.54
N TRP A 40 -1.91 -9.50 -5.47
CA TRP A 40 -2.68 -10.31 -6.42
C TRP A 40 -2.50 -9.76 -7.82
N ARG A 41 -2.62 -10.62 -8.84
CA ARG A 41 -2.44 -10.27 -10.26
C ARG A 41 -1.09 -9.57 -10.56
N ALA A 42 -0.09 -9.79 -9.72
CA ALA A 42 1.23 -9.20 -9.83
C ALA A 42 2.30 -10.17 -9.29
N ASN A 43 3.48 -10.13 -9.90
CA ASN A 43 4.68 -10.77 -9.36
C ASN A 43 5.65 -9.68 -8.88
N LEU A 44 5.29 -8.99 -7.79
CA LEU A 44 6.03 -7.83 -7.28
C LEU A 44 7.52 -8.14 -7.10
N LEU A 45 7.83 -9.18 -6.32
CA LEU A 45 9.18 -9.55 -5.89
C LEU A 45 9.97 -10.36 -6.93
N GLY A 46 9.42 -10.56 -8.12
CA GLY A 46 10.08 -11.25 -9.21
C GLY A 46 9.97 -10.53 -10.56
N SER A 47 9.42 -9.33 -10.59
CA SER A 47 9.20 -8.60 -11.85
C SER A 47 9.28 -7.09 -11.68
N SER A 48 8.44 -6.49 -10.83
CA SER A 48 8.26 -5.03 -10.82
C SER A 48 8.99 -4.31 -9.68
N SER A 49 9.56 -5.02 -8.69
CA SER A 49 10.38 -4.47 -7.61
C SER A 49 11.76 -3.99 -8.11
N LYS A 50 11.88 -2.70 -8.41
CA LYS A 50 13.20 -2.10 -8.66
C LYS A 50 13.94 -2.03 -7.33
N GLY A 51 15.17 -2.55 -7.30
CA GLY A 51 15.92 -2.67 -6.04
C GLY A 51 15.43 -3.84 -5.18
N ASN A 52 15.20 -5.01 -5.78
CA ASN A 52 14.67 -6.20 -5.09
C ASN A 52 15.36 -6.52 -3.76
N GLU A 53 16.69 -6.41 -3.69
CA GLU A 53 17.47 -6.68 -2.47
C GLU A 53 17.09 -5.75 -1.29
N TYR A 54 16.62 -4.53 -1.56
CA TYR A 54 16.09 -3.63 -0.54
C TYR A 54 14.72 -4.09 -0.04
N PHE A 55 13.87 -4.67 -0.92
CA PHE A 55 12.60 -5.28 -0.49
C PHE A 55 12.85 -6.49 0.39
N LEU A 56 13.74 -7.39 -0.01
CA LEU A 56 14.10 -8.57 0.78
C LEU A 56 14.58 -8.17 2.19
N ARG A 57 15.50 -7.21 2.26
CA ARG A 57 16.07 -6.75 3.53
C ARG A 57 15.09 -5.93 4.37
N HIS A 58 14.62 -4.79 3.86
CA HIS A 58 13.88 -3.83 4.68
C HIS A 58 12.39 -4.15 4.77
N LEU A 59 11.79 -4.72 3.74
CA LEU A 59 10.36 -5.03 3.76
C LEU A 59 10.10 -6.41 4.37
N LEU A 60 10.84 -7.44 3.95
CA LEU A 60 10.61 -8.83 4.40
C LEU A 60 11.50 -9.26 5.57
N GLY A 61 12.67 -8.65 5.74
CA GLY A 61 13.62 -9.09 6.78
C GLY A 61 14.27 -10.43 6.48
N THR A 62 14.38 -10.80 5.20
CA THR A 62 15.05 -12.02 4.75
C THR A 62 16.50 -11.78 4.40
N ASP A 63 17.24 -12.86 4.13
CA ASP A 63 18.56 -12.76 3.52
C ASP A 63 18.50 -11.92 2.23
N SER A 64 19.56 -11.13 2.02
CA SER A 64 19.69 -10.20 0.90
C SER A 64 21.16 -10.06 0.52
N ASN A 65 21.42 -9.94 -0.79
CA ASN A 65 22.75 -9.69 -1.34
C ASN A 65 23.06 -8.19 -1.48
N LEU A 66 22.36 -7.34 -0.71
CA LEU A 66 22.56 -5.89 -0.75
C LEU A 66 23.98 -5.50 -0.31
N GLN A 67 24.75 -4.91 -1.23
CA GLN A 67 26.11 -4.41 -0.98
C GLN A 67 26.18 -2.89 -0.74
N ALA A 68 25.04 -2.21 -0.75
CA ALA A 68 24.98 -0.77 -0.55
C ALA A 68 25.32 -0.41 0.90
N THR A 69 26.04 0.69 1.09
CA THR A 69 26.25 1.30 2.39
C THR A 69 25.26 2.46 2.58
N PRO A 70 24.83 2.75 3.82
CA PRO A 70 23.99 3.90 4.11
C PRO A 70 24.62 5.22 3.65
N ALA A 71 23.76 6.21 3.37
CA ALA A 71 24.22 7.54 2.98
C ALA A 71 25.11 8.18 4.06
N PRO A 72 26.24 8.78 3.69
CA PRO A 72 27.07 9.55 4.62
C PRO A 72 26.29 10.74 5.16
N GLU A 73 26.71 11.28 6.31
CA GLU A 73 26.04 12.40 7.00
C GLU A 73 25.73 13.59 6.09
N SER A 74 26.68 13.95 5.20
CA SER A 74 26.53 15.07 4.26
C SER A 74 25.45 14.87 3.19
N LEU A 75 24.96 13.64 3.01
CA LEU A 75 23.91 13.27 2.04
C LEU A 75 22.62 12.81 2.73
N ARG A 76 22.52 12.92 4.06
CA ARG A 76 21.29 12.60 4.78
C ARG A 76 20.18 13.62 4.46
N PRO A 77 18.91 13.19 4.43
CA PRO A 77 17.79 14.11 4.19
C PRO A 77 17.62 15.09 5.35
N ASN A 78 17.18 16.32 5.04
CA ASN A 78 16.92 17.34 6.07
C ASN A 78 15.56 17.16 6.76
N ASP A 79 14.56 16.65 6.03
CA ASP A 79 13.15 16.61 6.46
C ASP A 79 12.66 15.20 6.83
N VAL A 80 13.55 14.22 6.83
CA VAL A 80 13.24 12.82 7.18
C VAL A 80 14.13 12.40 8.33
N THR A 81 13.50 11.88 9.37
CA THR A 81 14.19 11.37 10.56
C THR A 81 15.15 10.26 10.15
N TRP A 82 16.40 10.37 10.58
CA TRP A 82 17.44 9.39 10.30
C TRP A 82 17.84 8.67 11.58
N THR A 83 17.92 7.35 11.52
CA THR A 83 18.43 6.51 12.61
C THR A 83 19.62 5.68 12.13
N GLU A 84 20.58 5.40 13.01
CA GLU A 84 21.71 4.53 12.67
C GLU A 84 21.31 3.04 12.66
N ASP A 85 20.25 2.69 13.41
CA ASP A 85 19.67 1.35 13.45
C ASP A 85 18.58 1.23 12.37
N ILE A 86 19.00 0.98 11.13
CA ILE A 86 18.09 0.91 9.98
C ILE A 86 17.21 -0.35 10.10
N PRO A 87 15.88 -0.20 10.23
CA PRO A 87 15.01 -1.34 10.45
C PRO A 87 14.94 -2.30 9.24
N GLU A 88 14.75 -3.58 9.56
CA GLU A 88 14.54 -4.69 8.63
C GLU A 88 13.23 -5.40 8.96
N GLY A 89 12.61 -6.06 7.97
CA GLY A 89 11.37 -6.82 8.18
C GLY A 89 10.18 -5.97 8.64
N LYS A 90 9.85 -4.92 7.87
CA LYS A 90 8.74 -4.01 8.21
C LYS A 90 7.35 -4.65 8.11
N LEU A 91 7.17 -5.68 7.26
CA LEU A 91 5.90 -6.40 7.13
C LEU A 91 5.73 -7.44 8.23
N ASP A 92 4.53 -7.48 8.81
CA ASP A 92 4.10 -8.56 9.69
C ASP A 92 3.46 -9.71 8.91
N MET A 93 2.87 -9.42 7.72
CA MET A 93 2.28 -10.44 6.84
C MET A 93 2.33 -10.04 5.36
N LEU A 94 2.85 -10.94 4.53
CA LEU A 94 2.74 -10.92 3.07
C LEU A 94 1.80 -12.05 2.61
N MET A 95 0.66 -11.67 2.04
CA MET A 95 -0.29 -12.58 1.40
C MET A 95 -0.21 -12.42 -0.12
N SER A 96 -0.23 -13.53 -0.86
CA SER A 96 -0.39 -13.52 -2.31
C SER A 96 -1.57 -14.36 -2.80
N ILE A 97 -2.16 -13.93 -3.92
CA ILE A 97 -3.20 -14.66 -4.65
C ILE A 97 -2.69 -14.90 -6.07
N ASP A 98 -2.40 -16.16 -6.39
CA ASP A 98 -1.86 -16.55 -7.69
C ASP A 98 -2.30 -17.97 -8.06
N PHE A 99 -2.38 -18.25 -9.36
CA PHE A 99 -2.70 -19.58 -9.89
C PHE A 99 -1.43 -20.41 -10.15
N ARG A 100 -0.24 -19.85 -9.89
CA ARG A 100 1.05 -20.54 -9.98
C ARG A 100 2.00 -20.05 -8.88
N MET A 101 2.99 -20.88 -8.54
CA MET A 101 4.05 -20.48 -7.60
C MET A 101 5.05 -19.53 -8.28
N THR A 102 4.89 -18.22 -8.07
CA THR A 102 5.80 -17.17 -8.52
C THR A 102 6.90 -16.88 -7.50
N SER A 103 7.87 -16.03 -7.84
CA SER A 103 8.86 -15.54 -6.87
C SER A 103 8.19 -14.83 -5.68
N THR A 104 7.10 -14.11 -5.93
CA THR A 104 6.35 -13.45 -4.85
C THR A 104 5.67 -14.47 -3.93
N THR A 105 5.04 -15.51 -4.49
CA THR A 105 4.38 -16.54 -3.66
C THR A 105 5.39 -17.37 -2.87
N LEU A 106 6.60 -17.61 -3.41
CA LEU A 106 7.69 -18.29 -2.71
C LEU A 106 8.16 -17.53 -1.46
N LEU A 107 7.98 -16.21 -1.45
CA LEU A 107 8.36 -15.32 -0.34
C LEU A 107 7.16 -14.91 0.53
N SER A 108 5.94 -15.36 0.21
CA SER A 108 4.73 -15.00 0.96
C SER A 108 4.50 -15.92 2.16
N ASP A 109 3.96 -15.38 3.23
CA ASP A 109 3.53 -16.14 4.40
C ASP A 109 2.25 -16.95 4.12
N VAL A 110 1.35 -16.36 3.32
CA VAL A 110 0.06 -16.95 2.93
C VAL A 110 -0.08 -16.90 1.41
N VAL A 111 -0.41 -18.03 0.81
CA VAL A 111 -0.71 -18.13 -0.63
C VAL A 111 -2.12 -18.66 -0.79
N LEU A 112 -2.98 -17.91 -1.47
CA LEU A 112 -4.32 -18.33 -1.83
C LEU A 112 -4.36 -18.77 -3.30
N PRO A 113 -4.90 -19.96 -3.62
CA PRO A 113 -4.97 -20.44 -5.00
C PRO A 113 -6.00 -19.65 -5.81
N ALA A 114 -5.53 -18.96 -6.85
CA ALA A 114 -6.40 -18.21 -7.75
C ALA A 114 -6.96 -19.10 -8.87
N ALA A 115 -8.18 -18.81 -9.31
CA ALA A 115 -8.72 -19.30 -10.58
C ALA A 115 -7.95 -18.66 -11.75
N THR A 116 -7.65 -19.46 -12.77
CA THR A 116 -7.09 -18.97 -14.02
C THR A 116 -8.12 -18.13 -14.78
N TRP A 117 -7.66 -17.51 -15.86
CA TRP A 117 -8.48 -16.69 -16.75
C TRP A 117 -9.52 -17.50 -17.56
N TYR A 118 -9.43 -18.83 -17.55
CA TYR A 118 -10.43 -19.73 -18.15
C TYR A 118 -11.41 -20.32 -17.13
N GLU A 119 -11.38 -19.87 -15.89
CA GLU A 119 -12.16 -20.45 -14.77
C GLU A 119 -12.97 -19.37 -14.03
N LYS A 120 -13.01 -18.13 -14.55
CA LYS A 120 -13.74 -17.02 -13.92
C LYS A 120 -14.36 -16.06 -14.93
N HIS A 121 -15.37 -15.35 -14.47
CA HIS A 121 -15.96 -14.22 -15.17
C HIS A 121 -15.21 -12.93 -14.86
N ASP A 122 -14.83 -12.17 -15.89
CA ASP A 122 -14.25 -10.83 -15.78
C ASP A 122 -14.33 -10.12 -17.15
N LEU A 123 -13.93 -8.86 -17.24
CA LEU A 123 -13.86 -8.09 -18.49
C LEU A 123 -12.41 -7.66 -18.81
N SER A 124 -12.12 -7.55 -20.11
CA SER A 124 -10.84 -7.05 -20.61
C SER A 124 -11.05 -6.02 -21.71
N SER A 125 -10.22 -4.98 -21.69
CA SER A 125 -10.08 -3.96 -22.73
C SER A 125 -8.61 -3.58 -22.88
N THR A 126 -8.24 -2.98 -24.01
CA THR A 126 -6.89 -2.49 -24.28
C THR A 126 -6.93 -1.26 -25.16
N ASP A 127 -5.93 -0.39 -25.03
CA ASP A 127 -5.68 0.77 -25.88
C ASP A 127 -5.59 0.41 -27.38
N MET A 128 -5.20 -0.83 -27.69
CA MET A 128 -4.93 -1.27 -29.06
C MET A 128 -6.18 -1.38 -29.95
N HIS A 129 -7.38 -1.51 -29.36
CA HIS A 129 -8.63 -1.65 -30.11
C HIS A 129 -9.86 -1.22 -29.28
N PRO A 130 -10.98 -0.81 -29.90
CA PRO A 130 -12.13 -0.27 -29.18
C PRO A 130 -13.10 -1.33 -28.61
N PHE A 131 -12.74 -2.61 -28.64
CA PHE A 131 -13.60 -3.69 -28.16
C PHE A 131 -13.40 -3.99 -26.66
N VAL A 132 -14.50 -4.38 -26.01
CA VAL A 132 -14.52 -4.98 -24.67
C VAL A 132 -14.92 -6.45 -24.83
N HIS A 133 -14.21 -7.34 -24.16
CA HIS A 133 -14.47 -8.78 -24.19
C HIS A 133 -14.53 -9.37 -22.78
N ALA A 134 -15.26 -10.47 -22.64
CA ALA A 134 -15.39 -11.17 -21.38
C ALA A 134 -14.41 -12.35 -21.28
N PHE A 135 -13.87 -12.56 -20.08
CA PHE A 135 -13.42 -13.89 -19.65
C PHE A 135 -14.67 -14.70 -19.29
N THR A 136 -14.78 -15.91 -19.84
CA THR A 136 -15.87 -16.83 -19.56
C THR A 136 -15.27 -18.16 -19.11
N PRO A 137 -15.72 -18.74 -17.99
CA PRO A 137 -15.21 -20.01 -17.51
C PRO A 137 -15.50 -21.11 -18.52
N ALA A 138 -14.46 -21.81 -18.95
CA ALA A 138 -14.57 -23.04 -19.71
C ALA A 138 -14.96 -24.22 -18.81
N VAL A 139 -14.51 -24.17 -17.55
CA VAL A 139 -14.80 -25.11 -16.46
C VAL A 139 -14.86 -24.36 -15.13
N ASP A 140 -15.41 -24.99 -14.10
CA ASP A 140 -15.32 -24.49 -12.74
C ASP A 140 -13.85 -24.45 -12.27
N PRO A 141 -13.46 -23.49 -11.40
CA PRO A 141 -12.14 -23.48 -10.78
C PRO A 141 -11.77 -24.84 -10.17
N PRO A 142 -10.65 -25.46 -10.57
CA PRO A 142 -10.28 -26.77 -10.09
C PRO A 142 -9.76 -26.71 -8.64
N TRP A 143 -9.87 -27.84 -7.94
CA TRP A 143 -9.46 -27.98 -6.54
C TRP A 143 -10.13 -26.95 -5.62
N GLU A 144 -9.34 -26.21 -4.84
CA GLU A 144 -9.78 -25.18 -3.91
C GLU A 144 -9.51 -23.77 -4.46
N SER A 145 -9.27 -23.65 -5.78
CA SER A 145 -9.04 -22.35 -6.39
C SER A 145 -10.34 -21.54 -6.45
N HIS A 146 -10.20 -20.22 -6.30
CA HIS A 146 -11.32 -19.29 -6.34
C HIS A 146 -10.97 -18.07 -7.19
N SER A 147 -11.99 -17.40 -7.74
CA SER A 147 -11.76 -16.09 -8.36
C SER A 147 -11.24 -15.10 -7.31
N ASP A 148 -10.46 -14.10 -7.75
CA ASP A 148 -9.97 -13.04 -6.85
C ASP A 148 -11.13 -12.36 -6.10
N PHE A 149 -12.26 -12.18 -6.79
CA PHE A 149 -13.48 -11.60 -6.23
C PHE A 149 -14.05 -12.44 -5.07
N GLU A 150 -14.13 -13.76 -5.23
CA GLU A 150 -14.60 -14.66 -4.17
C GLU A 150 -13.61 -14.72 -3.01
N ALA A 151 -12.30 -14.75 -3.28
CA ALA A 151 -11.26 -14.74 -2.27
C ALA A 151 -11.34 -13.48 -1.38
N PHE A 152 -11.37 -12.29 -2.00
CA PHE A 152 -11.55 -11.04 -1.25
C PHE A 152 -12.92 -10.96 -0.56
N GLY A 153 -13.98 -11.50 -1.18
CA GLY A 153 -15.29 -11.61 -0.55
C GLY A 153 -15.27 -12.48 0.71
N ALA A 154 -14.53 -13.59 0.71
CA ALA A 154 -14.34 -14.46 1.87
C ALA A 154 -13.53 -13.76 2.98
N ILE A 155 -12.45 -13.07 2.61
CA ILE A 155 -11.65 -12.26 3.53
C ILE A 155 -12.52 -11.17 4.18
N ALA A 156 -13.34 -10.46 3.39
CA ALA A 156 -14.22 -9.42 3.90
C ALA A 156 -15.25 -9.95 4.91
N ARG A 157 -15.83 -11.14 4.67
CA ARG A 157 -16.76 -11.80 5.61
C ARG A 157 -16.05 -12.18 6.92
N ALA A 158 -14.86 -12.77 6.84
CA ALA A 158 -14.07 -13.13 8.01
C ALA A 158 -13.64 -11.88 8.80
N PHE A 159 -13.15 -10.85 8.10
CA PHE A 159 -12.79 -9.57 8.70
C PHE A 159 -13.98 -8.94 9.42
N SER A 160 -15.17 -8.93 8.82
CA SER A 160 -16.37 -8.36 9.44
C SER A 160 -16.74 -9.04 10.75
N ALA A 161 -16.65 -10.37 10.82
CA ALA A 161 -16.91 -11.13 12.04
C ALA A 161 -15.88 -10.83 13.15
N LEU A 162 -14.61 -10.65 12.78
CA LEU A 162 -13.53 -10.28 13.72
C LEU A 162 -13.62 -8.81 14.16
N ALA A 163 -14.00 -7.92 13.24
CA ALA A 163 -14.05 -6.47 13.44
C ALA A 163 -15.17 -6.03 14.39
N ASP A 164 -16.24 -6.82 14.52
CA ASP A 164 -17.38 -6.51 15.41
C ASP A 164 -16.93 -6.18 16.84
N ARG A 165 -15.96 -6.94 17.37
CA ARG A 165 -15.43 -6.73 18.72
C ARG A 165 -14.43 -5.58 18.83
N HIS A 166 -13.64 -5.34 17.78
CA HIS A 166 -12.43 -4.51 17.88
C HIS A 166 -12.57 -3.12 17.21
N LEU A 167 -13.37 -3.01 16.15
CA LEU A 167 -13.48 -1.81 15.33
C LEU A 167 -14.86 -1.15 15.42
N GLY A 168 -15.96 -1.88 15.22
CA GLY A 168 -17.29 -1.26 15.15
C GLY A 168 -17.35 -0.09 14.16
N VAL A 169 -18.15 0.94 14.47
CA VAL A 169 -18.22 2.17 13.65
C VAL A 169 -17.10 3.13 14.03
N ARG A 170 -16.35 3.59 13.02
CA ARG A 170 -15.22 4.53 13.17
C ARG A 170 -15.40 5.75 12.28
N SER A 171 -14.84 6.87 12.73
CA SER A 171 -14.62 8.05 11.90
C SER A 171 -13.14 8.13 11.59
N ASP A 172 -12.81 8.34 10.32
CA ASP A 172 -11.43 8.37 9.83
C ASP A 172 -11.09 9.72 9.19
N VAL A 173 -9.82 10.07 9.20
CA VAL A 173 -9.28 11.29 8.60
C VAL A 173 -8.37 10.88 7.45
N VAL A 174 -8.81 11.15 6.23
CA VAL A 174 -8.07 10.80 5.02
C VAL A 174 -7.45 12.05 4.41
N LEU A 175 -6.13 12.06 4.30
CA LEU A 175 -5.41 13.09 3.56
C LEU A 175 -5.48 12.78 2.05
N GLY A 176 -6.00 13.72 1.27
CA GLY A 176 -6.04 13.65 -0.19
C GLY A 176 -5.07 14.64 -0.82
N ALA A 177 -4.41 14.23 -1.91
CA ALA A 177 -3.67 15.16 -2.76
C ALA A 177 -4.64 15.99 -3.62
N MET A 178 -4.19 17.18 -4.05
CA MET A 178 -4.90 17.95 -5.06
C MET A 178 -4.95 17.14 -6.36
N GLN A 179 -6.15 17.01 -6.93
CA GLN A 179 -6.39 16.14 -8.07
C GLN A 179 -6.47 16.94 -9.37
N HIS A 180 -5.91 16.36 -10.44
CA HIS A 180 -6.20 16.78 -11.81
C HIS A 180 -7.70 16.66 -12.10
N ASP A 181 -8.22 17.39 -13.09
CA ASP A 181 -9.65 17.42 -13.45
C ASP A 181 -10.60 17.85 -12.31
N THR A 182 -10.06 18.55 -11.30
CA THR A 182 -10.83 19.19 -10.23
C THR A 182 -10.43 20.65 -10.09
N PRO A 183 -11.22 21.51 -9.41
CA PRO A 183 -10.79 22.88 -9.12
C PRO A 183 -9.43 22.96 -8.39
N GLY A 184 -9.06 21.93 -7.63
CA GLY A 184 -7.77 21.85 -6.93
C GLY A 184 -6.55 21.82 -7.86
N ALA A 185 -6.71 21.46 -9.14
CA ALA A 185 -5.63 21.50 -10.13
C ALA A 185 -5.07 22.92 -10.34
N MET A 186 -5.85 23.95 -10.01
CA MET A 186 -5.48 25.37 -10.16
C MET A 186 -4.94 25.98 -8.87
N ALA A 187 -4.49 25.18 -7.89
CA ALA A 187 -4.08 25.68 -6.57
C ALA A 187 -2.89 26.65 -6.60
N TYR A 188 -1.98 26.50 -7.57
CA TYR A 188 -0.80 27.35 -7.73
C TYR A 188 -0.75 28.00 -9.12
N PRO A 189 -1.69 28.90 -9.45
CA PRO A 189 -1.86 29.42 -10.81
C PRO A 189 -0.69 30.32 -11.25
N ALA A 190 0.07 30.87 -10.30
CA ALA A 190 1.24 31.71 -10.57
C ALA A 190 2.56 30.92 -10.57
N GLY A 191 2.54 29.59 -10.38
CA GLY A 191 3.74 28.76 -10.26
C GLY A 191 4.55 29.01 -8.98
N SER A 192 3.97 29.70 -7.99
CA SER A 192 4.57 29.88 -6.67
C SER A 192 4.14 28.75 -5.73
N GLU A 193 5.11 28.07 -5.13
CA GLU A 193 4.87 27.08 -4.07
C GLU A 193 4.86 27.76 -2.71
N HIS A 194 3.95 27.32 -1.84
CA HIS A 194 3.92 27.72 -0.42
C HIS A 194 3.95 26.47 0.45
N ASP A 195 5.12 26.14 1.00
CA ASP A 195 5.24 25.06 1.98
C ASP A 195 4.83 25.59 3.37
N TRP A 196 3.62 25.25 3.76
CA TRP A 196 3.02 25.57 5.07
C TRP A 196 3.88 25.09 6.26
N ARG A 197 4.76 24.10 6.07
CA ARG A 197 5.70 23.65 7.12
C ARG A 197 6.80 24.67 7.38
N THR A 198 7.11 25.51 6.39
CA THR A 198 8.16 26.53 6.45
C THR A 198 7.59 27.92 6.76
N THR A 199 6.40 28.23 6.23
CA THR A 199 5.81 29.57 6.32
C THR A 199 4.88 29.75 7.51
N GLY A 200 4.42 28.66 8.12
CA GLY A 200 3.18 28.65 8.91
C GLY A 200 1.96 28.87 8.02
#